data_AF-A0A1Y2B2U4-F1
#
_entry.id   AF-A0A1Y2B2U4-F1
#
_cell.length_a   1.000
_cell.length_b   1.000
_cell.length_c   1.000
_cell.angle_alpha   90.00
_cell.angle_beta   90.00
_cell.angle_gamma   90.00
#
_symmetry.space_group_name_H-M   'P 1'
#
loop_
_entity.id
_entity.type
_entity.pdbx_description
1 polymer ?
#
loop_
_entity_poly.entity_id
_entity_poly.type
_entity_poly.pdbx_seq_one_letter_code
_entity_poly.pdbx_strand_id
1 'polypeptide(L)'
;IPLGSLPSELRKSVGMIAIEYGVKLKTRGSGKIKISNLIRTSRSRIPENWNSIVETVFSKTEAQRHSIMDVRKRNLDITRRRGRYHAINNNKGKSSVNKPQLGSKVGENANPISDNNKGFKLLQSMGWNPGESLGTDNTSGIINPIEVVVRDQSGLGA
;
A
#
# COMPACT_ATOMS: atom_id res chain seq x y z
N ILE A 1 22.17 30.56 16.57
CA ILE A 1 22.78 30.64 15.23
C ILE A 1 21.93 29.83 14.26
N PRO A 2 21.23 30.48 13.32
CA PRO A 2 20.48 29.80 12.26
C PRO A 2 21.45 29.23 11.20
N LEU A 3 21.22 27.99 10.77
CA LEU A 3 22.05 27.28 9.77
C LEU A 3 21.35 27.15 8.40
N GLY A 4 20.20 27.78 8.21
CA GLY A 4 19.40 27.65 6.99
C GLY A 4 18.78 26.26 6.81
N SER A 5 18.37 25.95 5.58
CA SER A 5 17.85 24.63 5.23
C SER A 5 19.00 23.66 4.95
N LEU A 6 19.08 22.61 5.77
CA LEU A 6 20.09 21.56 5.63
C LEU A 6 19.46 20.27 5.09
N PRO A 7 20.14 19.53 4.18
CA PRO A 7 19.80 18.15 3.85
C PRO A 7 19.71 17.25 5.10
N SER A 8 18.92 16.17 5.01
CA SER A 8 18.68 15.24 6.13
C SER A 8 19.96 14.74 6.78
N GLU A 9 20.95 14.35 5.96
CA GLU A 9 22.19 13.74 6.45
C GLU A 9 23.08 14.75 7.17
N LEU A 10 23.26 15.95 6.59
CA LEU A 10 23.98 17.04 7.25
C LEU A 10 23.30 17.49 8.55
N ARG A 11 21.97 17.43 8.61
CA ARG A 11 21.23 17.76 9.84
C ARG A 11 21.50 16.77 10.97
N LYS A 12 21.67 15.48 10.65
CA LYS A 12 22.02 14.44 11.63
C LYS A 12 23.45 14.60 12.13
N SER A 13 24.41 14.84 11.23
CA SER A 13 25.82 15.04 11.62
C SER A 13 25.96 16.28 12.52
N VAL A 14 25.32 17.40 12.15
CA VAL A 14 25.24 18.61 12.98
C VAL A 14 24.60 18.29 14.35
N GLY A 15 23.60 17.43 14.40
CA GLY A 15 22.99 16.96 15.65
C GLY A 15 23.99 16.22 16.55
N MET A 16 24.78 15.30 15.98
CA MET A 16 25.79 14.56 16.74
C MET A 16 26.92 15.48 17.23
N ILE A 17 27.38 16.41 16.39
CA ILE A 17 28.38 17.41 16.78
C ILE A 17 27.81 18.32 17.88
N ALA A 18 26.56 18.76 17.76
CA ALA A 18 25.94 19.64 18.75
C ALA A 18 25.87 18.99 20.13
N ILE A 19 25.62 17.67 20.20
CA ILE A 19 25.66 16.91 21.47
C ILE A 19 27.05 16.99 22.11
N GLU A 20 28.10 16.74 21.34
CA GLU A 20 29.48 16.72 21.84
C GLU A 20 29.94 18.10 22.33
N TYR A 21 29.54 19.16 21.62
CA TYR A 21 29.82 20.54 22.00
C TYR A 21 28.89 21.08 23.09
N GLY A 22 27.90 20.31 23.56
CA GLY A 22 26.94 20.75 24.57
C GLY A 22 26.03 21.90 24.09
N VAL A 23 25.75 21.97 22.80
CA VAL A 23 24.88 22.96 22.16
C VAL A 23 23.55 22.30 21.80
N LYS A 24 22.44 23.04 21.92
CA LYS A 24 21.12 22.50 21.58
C LYS A 24 20.80 22.76 20.11
N LEU A 25 20.51 21.72 19.35
CA LEU A 25 19.95 21.83 18.00
C LEU A 25 18.41 21.87 18.07
N LYS A 26 17.80 22.92 17.53
CA LYS A 26 16.35 23.00 17.29
C LYS A 26 16.05 23.11 15.81
N THR A 27 15.18 22.25 15.30
CA THR A 27 14.76 22.26 13.89
C THR A 27 13.29 22.67 13.79
N ARG A 28 12.96 23.62 12.91
CA ARG A 28 11.58 24.03 12.60
C ARG A 28 11.26 23.74 11.13
N GLY A 29 9.98 23.50 10.82
CA GLY A 29 9.52 23.21 9.46
C GLY A 29 9.44 21.70 9.13
N SER A 30 9.17 21.38 7.86
CA SER A 30 8.95 20.00 7.39
C SER A 30 9.81 19.64 6.17
N GLY A 31 10.10 18.35 6.00
CA GLY A 31 10.86 17.82 4.86
C GLY A 31 12.14 18.60 4.50
N LYS A 32 12.15 19.12 3.26
CA LYS A 32 13.27 19.86 2.64
C LYS A 32 13.35 21.33 3.05
N ILE A 33 12.32 21.87 3.71
CA ILE A 33 12.28 23.27 4.18
C ILE A 33 12.57 23.37 5.69
N LYS A 34 13.09 22.29 6.30
CA LYS A 34 13.47 22.29 7.72
C LYS A 34 14.67 23.21 7.95
N ILE A 35 14.49 24.19 8.83
CA ILE A 35 15.52 25.15 9.24
C ILE A 35 16.08 24.71 10.59
N SER A 36 17.40 24.54 10.64
CA SER A 36 18.14 24.14 11.84
C SER A 36 18.72 25.35 12.55
N ASN A 37 18.56 25.41 13.88
CA ASN A 37 19.08 26.47 14.72
C ASN A 37 19.90 25.87 15.87
N LEU A 38 21.12 26.35 16.03
CA LEU A 38 21.96 26.05 17.19
C LEU A 38 21.72 27.08 18.30
N ILE A 39 21.50 26.59 19.51
CA ILE A 39 21.23 27.39 20.70
C ILE A 39 22.29 27.04 21.74
N ARG A 40 23.08 28.06 22.14
CA ARG A 40 24.08 27.93 23.21
C ARG A 40 23.38 27.58 24.51
N THR A 41 23.98 26.69 25.29
CA THR A 41 23.49 26.28 26.62
C THR A 41 24.57 26.54 27.67
N SER A 42 24.25 26.36 28.96
CA SER A 42 25.25 26.43 30.04
C SER A 42 26.34 25.37 29.94
N ARG A 43 26.07 24.27 29.22
CA ARG A 43 27.01 23.15 29.04
C ARG A 43 27.87 23.28 27.77
N SER A 44 27.73 24.38 27.03
CA SER A 44 28.46 24.54 25.78
C SER A 44 29.95 24.70 26.03
N ARG A 45 30.77 23.82 25.44
CA ARG A 45 32.23 23.79 25.59
C ARG A 45 32.92 23.45 24.28
N ILE A 46 34.20 23.75 24.18
CA ILE A 46 35.06 23.29 23.09
C ILE A 46 35.72 21.99 23.58
N PRO A 47 35.44 20.84 22.96
CA PRO A 47 36.12 19.59 23.28
C PRO A 47 37.60 19.66 22.91
N GLU A 48 38.48 19.04 23.71
CA GLU A 48 39.93 19.00 23.45
C GLU A 48 40.26 18.28 22.13
N ASN A 49 39.51 17.23 21.80
CA ASN A 49 39.74 16.33 20.68
C ASN A 49 38.79 16.55 19.48
N TRP A 50 38.55 17.81 19.12
CA TRP A 50 37.55 18.21 18.12
C TRP A 50 37.70 17.50 16.74
N ASN A 51 38.93 17.28 16.26
CA ASN A 51 39.18 16.61 14.98
C ASN A 51 38.63 15.17 14.98
N SER A 52 38.97 14.40 16.02
CA SER A 52 38.51 13.02 16.17
C SER A 52 36.99 12.91 16.26
N ILE A 53 36.35 13.89 16.89
CA ILE A 53 34.89 13.96 17.01
C ILE A 53 34.26 14.14 15.63
N VAL A 54 34.81 15.06 14.83
CA VAL A 54 34.30 15.33 13.49
C VAL A 54 34.43 14.09 12.60
N GLU A 55 35.60 13.45 12.58
CA GLU A 55 35.85 12.23 11.80
C GLU A 55 34.94 11.07 12.23
N THR A 56 34.78 10.86 13.54
CA THR A 56 33.91 9.79 14.06
C THR A 56 32.44 10.06 13.74
N VAL A 57 31.99 11.32 13.79
CA VAL A 57 30.63 11.70 13.41
C VAL A 57 30.41 11.42 11.92
N PHE A 58 31.31 11.86 11.05
CA PHE A 58 31.18 11.63 9.61
C PHE A 58 31.14 10.14 9.29
N SER A 59 32.06 9.37 9.87
CA SER A 59 32.12 7.91 9.71
C SER A 59 30.84 7.22 10.17
N LYS A 60 30.30 7.60 11.34
CA LYS A 60 29.02 7.07 11.86
C LYS A 60 27.84 7.45 10.96
N THR A 61 27.79 8.69 10.46
CA THR A 61 26.71 9.10 9.55
C THR A 61 26.76 8.36 8.23
N GLU A 62 27.95 8.11 7.68
CA GLU A 62 28.12 7.41 6.41
C GLU A 62 27.77 5.92 6.55
N ALA A 63 28.21 5.27 7.63
CA ALA A 63 27.83 3.88 7.93
C ALA A 63 26.29 3.72 8.07
N GLN A 64 25.62 4.67 8.73
CA GLN A 64 24.15 4.69 8.81
C GLN A 64 23.50 4.85 7.43
N ARG A 65 24.07 5.68 6.54
CA ARG A 65 23.57 5.84 5.17
C ARG A 65 23.67 4.55 4.38
N HIS A 66 24.81 3.87 4.44
CA HIS A 66 25.00 2.58 3.77
C HIS A 66 23.99 1.53 4.28
N SER A 67 23.80 1.41 5.60
CA SER A 67 22.81 0.52 6.18
C SER A 67 21.38 0.80 5.69
N ILE A 68 20.96 2.07 5.65
CA ILE A 68 19.63 2.45 5.15
C ILE A 68 19.50 2.15 3.65
N MET A 69 20.56 2.37 2.85
CA MET A 69 20.57 2.05 1.43
C MET A 69 20.51 0.53 1.19
N ASP A 70 21.19 -0.27 2.01
CA ASP A 70 21.16 -1.73 1.95
C ASP A 70 19.77 -2.28 2.32
N VAL A 71 19.13 -1.73 3.36
CA VAL A 71 17.73 -2.04 3.70
C VAL A 71 16.80 -1.68 2.55
N ARG A 72 16.96 -0.48 1.98
CA ARG A 72 16.13 -0.01 0.86
C ARG A 72 16.31 -0.89 -0.38
N LYS A 73 17.54 -1.26 -0.72
CA LYS A 73 17.86 -2.16 -1.83
C LYS A 73 17.28 -3.55 -1.62
N ARG A 74 17.45 -4.12 -0.42
CA ARG A 74 16.80 -5.40 -0.05
C ARG A 74 15.29 -5.34 -0.17
N ASN A 75 14.66 -4.28 0.32
CA ASN A 75 13.21 -4.11 0.21
C ASN A 75 12.74 -3.98 -1.24
N LEU A 76 13.50 -3.25 -2.08
CA LEU A 76 13.22 -3.15 -3.53
C LEU A 76 13.38 -4.50 -4.24
N ASP A 77 14.36 -5.30 -3.84
CA ASP A 77 14.54 -6.65 -4.40
C ASP A 77 13.41 -7.59 -3.95
N ILE A 78 12.93 -7.48 -2.70
CA ILE A 78 11.76 -8.22 -2.20
C ILE A 78 10.50 -7.82 -2.99
N THR A 79 10.24 -6.53 -3.21
CA THR A 79 9.07 -6.08 -3.98
C THR A 79 9.16 -6.51 -5.44
N ARG A 80 10.35 -6.44 -6.06
CA ARG A 80 10.58 -6.95 -7.42
C ARG A 80 10.39 -8.46 -7.52
N ARG A 81 10.82 -9.24 -6.52
CA ARG A 81 10.58 -10.69 -6.49
C ARG A 81 9.09 -11.01 -6.32
N ARG A 82 8.39 -10.32 -5.43
CA ARG A 82 6.93 -10.45 -5.24
C ARG A 82 6.13 -10.03 -6.48
N GLY A 83 6.52 -8.92 -7.11
CA GLY A 83 5.90 -8.42 -8.34
C GLY A 83 6.11 -9.36 -9.53
N ARG A 84 7.30 -9.97 -9.66
CA ARG A 84 7.55 -10.99 -10.69
C ARG A 84 6.75 -12.27 -10.47
N TYR A 85 6.60 -12.73 -9.23
CA TYR A 85 5.73 -13.86 -8.89
C TYR A 85 4.26 -13.59 -9.24
N HIS A 86 3.77 -12.36 -9.00
CA HIS A 86 2.42 -11.95 -9.42
C HIS A 86 2.29 -11.73 -10.93
N ALA A 87 3.32 -11.25 -11.64
CA ALA A 87 3.27 -11.02 -13.08
C ALA A 87 3.21 -12.32 -13.90
N ILE A 88 3.94 -13.35 -13.47
CA ILE A 88 3.93 -14.67 -14.13
C ILE A 88 2.56 -15.33 -14.02
N ASN A 89 1.86 -15.17 -12.89
CA ASN A 89 0.50 -15.71 -12.70
C ASN A 89 -0.61 -14.86 -13.33
N ASN A 90 -0.35 -13.58 -13.66
CA ASN A 90 -1.38 -12.67 -14.20
C ASN A 90 -1.50 -12.67 -15.73
N ASN A 91 -0.61 -13.34 -16.46
CA ASN A 91 -0.71 -13.47 -17.93
C ASN A 91 -1.62 -14.64 -18.38
N LYS A 92 -2.19 -15.41 -17.44
CA LYS A 92 -3.14 -16.49 -17.74
C LYS A 92 -4.62 -16.13 -17.56
N GLY A 93 -4.97 -14.85 -17.36
CA GLY A 93 -6.36 -14.47 -17.07
C GLY A 93 -6.74 -13.01 -17.27
N LYS A 94 -6.00 -12.23 -18.06
CA LYS A 94 -6.39 -10.86 -18.40
C LYS A 94 -7.00 -10.77 -19.80
N SER A 95 -8.11 -11.49 -19.99
CA SER A 95 -9.22 -10.83 -20.68
C SER A 95 -9.68 -9.73 -19.73
N SER A 96 -9.70 -8.49 -20.19
CA SER A 96 -10.40 -7.41 -19.50
C SER A 96 -11.81 -7.89 -19.20
N VAL A 97 -12.06 -8.28 -17.94
CA VAL A 97 -13.41 -8.52 -17.46
C VAL A 97 -14.09 -7.16 -17.56
N ASN A 98 -14.84 -6.99 -18.64
CA ASN A 98 -15.63 -5.81 -18.93
C ASN A 98 -16.42 -5.48 -17.66
N LYS A 99 -16.06 -4.39 -16.99
CA LYS A 99 -16.88 -3.89 -15.89
C LYS A 99 -18.24 -3.60 -16.50
N PRO A 100 -19.33 -4.14 -15.95
CA PRO A 100 -20.64 -3.95 -16.55
C PRO A 100 -20.98 -2.46 -16.48
N GLN A 101 -21.42 -1.91 -17.62
CA GLN A 101 -21.69 -0.48 -17.79
C GLN A 101 -22.91 -0.08 -16.95
N LEU A 102 -22.95 1.17 -16.50
CA LEU A 102 -24.11 1.71 -15.78
C LEU A 102 -25.37 1.54 -16.66
N GLY A 103 -26.43 0.97 -16.09
CA GLY A 103 -27.68 0.66 -16.80
C GLY A 103 -27.69 -0.67 -17.56
N SER A 104 -26.58 -1.41 -17.63
CA SER A 104 -26.57 -2.75 -18.24
C SER A 104 -27.14 -3.83 -17.32
N LYS A 105 -27.85 -4.82 -17.90
CA LYS A 105 -28.30 -6.01 -17.19
C LYS A 105 -27.11 -6.96 -16.97
N VAL A 106 -26.84 -7.28 -15.72
CA VAL A 106 -25.77 -8.18 -15.32
C VAL A 106 -26.20 -9.61 -15.63
N GLY A 107 -25.39 -10.33 -16.42
CA GLY A 107 -25.59 -11.75 -16.68
C GLY A 107 -26.63 -12.12 -17.73
N GLU A 108 -27.18 -11.15 -18.48
CA GLU A 108 -28.22 -11.37 -19.52
C GLU A 108 -27.79 -12.39 -20.59
N ASN A 109 -26.51 -12.36 -21.00
CA ASN A 109 -25.93 -13.29 -21.99
C ASN A 109 -25.04 -14.36 -21.33
N ALA A 110 -25.24 -14.65 -20.04
CA ALA A 110 -24.47 -15.68 -19.37
C ALA A 110 -24.89 -17.08 -19.87
N ASN A 111 -23.91 -17.95 -20.11
CA ASN A 111 -24.20 -19.33 -20.42
C ASN A 111 -24.83 -20.04 -19.21
N PRO A 112 -25.71 -21.03 -19.44
CA PRO A 112 -26.25 -21.88 -18.38
C PRO A 112 -25.13 -22.49 -17.52
N ILE A 113 -25.43 -22.75 -16.24
CA ILE A 113 -24.48 -23.39 -15.33
C ILE A 113 -24.18 -24.81 -15.81
N SER A 114 -22.89 -25.19 -15.81
CA SER A 114 -22.48 -26.51 -16.31
C SER A 114 -22.93 -27.65 -15.40
N ASP A 115 -23.21 -28.82 -15.96
CA ASP A 115 -23.61 -30.03 -15.23
C ASP A 115 -22.54 -30.54 -14.23
N ASN A 116 -21.27 -30.18 -14.44
CA ASN A 116 -20.21 -30.53 -13.49
C ASN A 116 -20.23 -29.66 -12.21
N ASN A 117 -21.04 -28.61 -12.17
CA ASN A 117 -21.13 -27.73 -11.02
C ASN A 117 -21.78 -28.46 -9.83
N LYS A 118 -21.20 -28.31 -8.63
CA LYS A 118 -21.70 -28.94 -7.41
C LYS A 118 -23.14 -28.54 -7.08
N GLY A 119 -23.50 -27.27 -7.29
CA GLY A 119 -24.85 -26.76 -7.06
C GLY A 119 -25.85 -27.34 -8.04
N PHE A 120 -25.48 -27.46 -9.33
CA PHE A 120 -26.33 -28.08 -10.34
C PHE A 120 -26.67 -29.53 -9.98
N LYS A 121 -25.65 -30.33 -9.65
CA LYS A 121 -25.84 -31.74 -9.22
C LYS A 121 -26.68 -31.86 -7.96
N LEU A 122 -26.48 -30.94 -7.01
CA LEU A 122 -27.25 -30.91 -5.76
C LEU A 122 -28.73 -30.62 -6.04
N LEU A 123 -29.04 -29.59 -6.83
CA LEU A 123 -30.41 -29.25 -7.19
C LEU A 123 -31.10 -30.41 -7.92
N GLN A 124 -30.40 -31.03 -8.88
CA GLN A 124 -30.90 -32.20 -9.58
C GLN A 124 -31.15 -33.39 -8.65
N SER A 125 -30.27 -33.63 -7.66
CA SER A 125 -30.47 -34.68 -6.66
C SER A 125 -31.66 -34.41 -5.73
N MET A 126 -32.06 -33.15 -5.58
CA MET A 126 -33.24 -32.73 -4.82
C MET A 126 -34.52 -32.71 -5.67
N GLY A 127 -34.45 -33.19 -6.92
CA GLY A 127 -35.60 -33.30 -7.83
C GLY A 127 -35.84 -32.11 -8.74
N TRP A 128 -34.99 -31.08 -8.71
CA TRP A 128 -35.13 -29.92 -9.59
C TRP A 128 -34.58 -30.19 -10.99
N ASN A 129 -35.36 -29.89 -12.03
CA ASN A 129 -34.91 -30.00 -13.42
C ASN A 129 -34.65 -28.63 -14.06
N PRO A 130 -33.71 -28.52 -15.02
CA PRO A 130 -33.50 -27.26 -15.75
C PRO A 130 -34.78 -26.77 -16.42
N GLY A 131 -35.14 -25.51 -16.19
CA GLY A 131 -36.38 -24.90 -16.70
C GLY A 131 -37.58 -25.02 -15.76
N GLU A 132 -37.44 -25.75 -14.65
CA GLU A 132 -38.43 -25.83 -13.58
C GLU A 132 -38.22 -24.71 -12.56
N SER A 133 -39.30 -24.23 -11.94
CA SER A 133 -39.18 -23.26 -10.85
C SER A 133 -38.55 -23.89 -9.61
N LEU A 134 -37.71 -23.13 -8.91
CA LEU A 134 -37.18 -23.55 -7.61
C LEU A 134 -38.24 -23.31 -6.51
N GLY A 135 -38.70 -24.36 -5.82
CA GLY A 135 -39.66 -24.28 -4.72
C GLY A 135 -40.56 -25.52 -4.61
N THR A 136 -41.42 -25.57 -3.59
CA THR A 136 -42.40 -26.66 -3.40
C THR A 136 -43.57 -26.51 -4.37
N ASP A 137 -43.95 -27.64 -4.97
CA ASP A 137 -44.91 -27.77 -6.05
C ASP A 137 -46.24 -27.04 -5.78
N ASN A 138 -46.71 -26.32 -6.81
CA ASN A 138 -48.04 -25.72 -7.00
C ASN A 138 -48.26 -24.23 -6.70
N THR A 139 -47.23 -23.44 -6.39
CA THR A 139 -47.43 -21.97 -6.35
C THR A 139 -46.30 -21.22 -7.04
N SER A 140 -46.39 -21.15 -8.39
CA SER A 140 -45.76 -20.11 -9.24
C SER A 140 -44.43 -19.56 -8.71
N GLY A 141 -43.43 -20.44 -8.62
CA GLY A 141 -42.07 -20.05 -8.24
C GLY A 141 -41.39 -19.23 -9.35
N ILE A 142 -40.18 -18.75 -9.06
CA ILE A 142 -39.39 -17.96 -10.00
C ILE A 142 -38.82 -18.90 -11.07
N ILE A 143 -39.42 -18.87 -12.26
CA ILE A 143 -38.97 -19.67 -13.42
C ILE A 143 -37.80 -18.97 -14.13
N ASN A 144 -37.92 -17.66 -14.33
CA ASN A 144 -36.90 -16.85 -15.00
C ASN A 144 -35.95 -16.23 -13.97
N PRO A 145 -34.63 -16.20 -14.22
CA PRO A 145 -33.68 -15.54 -13.34
C PRO A 145 -34.06 -14.09 -13.04
N ILE A 146 -33.84 -13.65 -11.80
CA ILE A 146 -34.08 -12.25 -11.41
C ILE A 146 -33.04 -11.36 -12.10
N GLU A 147 -33.52 -10.43 -12.92
CA GLU A 147 -32.66 -9.48 -13.61
C GLU A 147 -32.07 -8.45 -12.64
N VAL A 148 -30.76 -8.21 -12.76
CA VAL A 148 -30.05 -7.18 -11.97
C VAL A 148 -29.46 -6.15 -12.93
N VAL A 149 -29.84 -4.88 -12.76
CA VAL A 149 -29.30 -3.77 -13.55
C VAL A 149 -28.20 -3.06 -12.76
N VAL A 150 -27.07 -2.75 -13.39
CA VAL A 150 -26.02 -1.94 -12.76
C VAL A 150 -26.56 -0.54 -12.51
N ARG A 151 -26.56 -0.12 -11.25
CA ARG A 151 -26.98 1.22 -10.81
C ARG A 151 -25.77 1.99 -10.27
N ASP A 152 -25.94 3.31 -10.18
CA ASP A 152 -24.92 4.18 -9.61
C ASP A 152 -24.90 4.02 -8.09
N GLN A 153 -23.87 4.52 -7.43
CA GLN A 153 -23.65 4.37 -5.98
C GLN A 153 -24.61 5.20 -5.12
N SER A 154 -25.57 5.88 -5.73
CA SER A 154 -26.71 6.49 -5.06
C SER A 154 -27.59 5.38 -4.49
N GLY A 155 -27.71 5.34 -3.15
CA GLY A 155 -28.54 4.35 -2.46
C GLY A 155 -30.01 4.44 -2.87
N LEU A 156 -30.83 3.49 -2.41
CA LEU A 156 -32.26 3.35 -2.77
C LEU A 156 -33.17 4.52 -2.29
N GLY A 157 -32.61 5.61 -1.77
CA GLY A 157 -33.33 6.78 -1.25
C GLY A 157 -32.71 8.13 -1.60
N ALA A 158 -31.93 8.19 -2.69
CA ALA A 158 -31.44 9.43 -3.27
C ALA A 158 -32.44 10.02 -4.28
#